data_AF-A0A831KFW6-F1
#
_entry.id   AF-A0A831KFW6-F1
#
_cell.length_a   1.000
_cell.length_b   1.000
_cell.length_c   1.000
_cell.angle_alpha   90.00
_cell.angle_beta   90.00
_cell.angle_gamma   90.00
#
_symmetry.space_group_name_H-M   'P 1'
#
loop_
_entity.id
_entity.type
_entity.pdbx_description
1 polymer ?
#
loop_
_entity_poly.entity_id
_entity_poly.type
_entity_poly.pdbx_seq_one_letter_code
_entity_poly.pdbx_strand_id
1 'polypeptide(L)'
;MFSFAEIKKLNSKGNVLPLFKKISADLDTPVGAFMKLALKKKDSFLLESIEGGEKLARYSFVGFDPFLIVEGFKEKVILKKGKAVQEIDADPDEFLKEMFSFYKPVFVE
;
A
#
# COMPACT_ATOMS: atom_id res chain seq x y z
N MET A 1 -19.59 1.22 5.58
CA MET A 1 -18.68 2.39 5.53
C MET A 1 -18.58 2.91 6.94
N PHE A 2 -17.37 3.13 7.46
CA PHE A 2 -17.20 3.61 8.83
C PHE A 2 -17.72 5.04 8.96
N SER A 3 -18.54 5.29 9.96
CA SER A 3 -18.90 6.63 10.42
C SER A 3 -17.71 7.30 11.09
N PHE A 4 -17.75 8.63 11.15
CA PHE A 4 -16.71 9.39 11.84
C PHE A 4 -16.58 9.02 13.33
N ALA A 5 -17.71 8.69 13.99
CA ALA A 5 -17.71 8.25 15.38
C ALA A 5 -17.02 6.88 15.54
N GLU A 6 -17.21 5.95 14.61
CA GLU A 6 -16.52 4.65 14.60
C GLU A 6 -15.02 4.81 14.35
N ILE A 7 -14.64 5.66 13.38
CA ILE A 7 -13.23 5.98 13.10
C ILE A 7 -12.54 6.51 14.36
N LYS A 8 -13.17 7.44 15.09
CA LYS A 8 -12.63 7.97 16.35
C LYS A 8 -12.41 6.88 17.41
N LYS A 9 -13.33 5.92 17.54
CA LYS A 9 -13.20 4.80 18.48
C LYS A 9 -12.09 3.82 18.08
N LEU A 10 -11.90 3.60 16.79
CA LEU A 10 -10.87 2.69 16.27
C LEU A 10 -9.46 3.30 16.30
N ASN A 11 -9.37 4.62 16.18
CA ASN A 11 -8.09 5.35 16.16
C ASN A 11 -7.26 5.20 17.45
N SER A 12 -7.87 4.80 18.57
CA SER A 12 -7.13 4.54 19.82
C SER A 12 -6.43 3.18 19.85
N LYS A 13 -6.66 2.30 18.87
CA LYS A 13 -6.14 0.92 18.86
C LYS A 13 -4.81 0.75 18.12
N GLY A 14 -4.36 1.77 17.39
CA GLY A 14 -3.18 1.70 16.53
C GLY A 14 -2.99 2.99 15.74
N ASN A 15 -1.99 3.04 14.87
CA ASN A 15 -1.66 4.23 14.06
C ASN A 15 -1.82 4.02 12.55
N VAL A 16 -2.31 2.85 12.13
CA VAL A 16 -2.71 2.58 10.74
C VAL A 16 -4.12 1.99 10.76
N LEU A 17 -5.10 2.79 10.36
CA LEU A 17 -6.50 2.37 10.26
C LEU A 17 -6.87 2.20 8.78
N PRO A 18 -7.10 0.97 8.29
CA PRO A 18 -7.53 0.77 6.90
C PRO A 18 -9.00 1.19 6.75
N LEU A 19 -9.25 2.12 5.83
CA LEU A 19 -10.59 2.54 5.43
C LEU A 19 -10.89 1.97 4.06
N PHE A 20 -11.97 1.20 3.95
CA PHE A 20 -12.35 0.56 2.70
C PHE A 20 -13.86 0.58 2.47
N LYS A 21 -14.24 0.37 1.21
CA LYS A 21 -15.61 0.16 0.79
C LYS A 21 -15.62 -0.93 -0.28
N LYS A 22 -16.53 -1.89 -0.13
CA LYS A 22 -16.81 -2.87 -1.19
C LYS A 22 -17.73 -2.22 -2.22
N ILE A 23 -17.38 -2.36 -3.50
CA ILE A 23 -18.15 -1.89 -4.64
C ILE A 23 -18.34 -3.05 -5.62
N SER A 24 -19.43 -3.04 -6.40
CA SER A 24 -19.57 -3.99 -7.51
C SER A 24 -18.58 -3.59 -8.61
N ALA A 25 -17.91 -4.60 -9.15
CA ALA A 25 -16.88 -4.46 -10.17
C ALA A 25 -16.98 -5.64 -11.16
N ASP A 26 -18.18 -6.16 -11.36
CA ASP A 26 -18.43 -7.43 -12.06
C ASP A 26 -18.03 -7.37 -13.54
N LEU A 27 -17.95 -6.15 -14.09
CA LEU A 27 -17.51 -5.87 -15.47
C LEU A 27 -16.04 -5.44 -15.56
N ASP A 28 -15.35 -5.34 -14.43
CA ASP A 28 -13.95 -4.92 -14.37
C ASP A 28 -13.05 -6.14 -14.23
N THR A 29 -12.07 -6.23 -15.13
CA THR A 29 -10.91 -7.11 -14.92
C THR A 29 -9.88 -6.38 -14.05
N PRO A 30 -8.95 -7.08 -13.38
CA PRO A 30 -7.88 -6.42 -12.63
C PRO A 30 -7.08 -5.40 -13.44
N VAL A 31 -6.77 -5.73 -14.70
CA VAL A 31 -6.13 -4.81 -15.65
C VAL A 31 -7.03 -3.61 -15.94
N GLY A 32 -8.33 -3.82 -16.18
CA GLY A 32 -9.30 -2.74 -16.36
C GLY A 32 -9.38 -1.80 -15.16
N ALA A 33 -9.39 -2.35 -13.94
CA ALA A 33 -9.35 -1.58 -12.70
C ALA A 33 -8.04 -0.79 -12.57
N PHE A 34 -6.88 -1.40 -12.86
CA PHE A 34 -5.60 -0.69 -12.89
C PHE A 34 -5.60 0.46 -13.91
N MET A 35 -6.14 0.23 -15.11
CA MET A 35 -6.22 1.24 -16.16
C MET A 35 -7.05 2.47 -15.71
N LYS A 36 -8.17 2.23 -15.03
CA LYS A 36 -9.06 3.27 -14.52
C LYS A 36 -8.46 4.04 -13.33
N LEU A 37 -7.78 3.34 -12.42
CA LEU A 37 -7.36 3.91 -11.13
C LEU A 37 -5.94 4.46 -11.13
N ALA A 38 -5.03 3.82 -11.85
CA ALA A 38 -3.60 3.90 -11.60
C ALA A 38 -2.74 4.21 -12.83
N LEU A 39 -3.22 3.97 -14.06
CA LEU A 39 -2.41 4.05 -15.30
C LEU A 39 -1.59 5.33 -15.49
N LYS A 40 -2.15 6.48 -15.09
CA LYS A 40 -1.50 7.80 -15.26
C LYS A 40 -0.73 8.25 -14.03
N LYS A 41 -0.71 7.44 -12.97
CA LYS A 41 -0.06 7.76 -11.70
C LYS A 41 1.36 7.19 -11.71
N LYS A 42 2.27 7.91 -11.07
CA LYS A 42 3.63 7.41 -10.86
C LYS A 42 3.62 6.39 -9.73
N ASP A 43 4.62 5.51 -9.73
CA ASP A 43 4.87 4.57 -8.64
C ASP A 43 3.65 3.68 -8.33
N SER A 44 2.91 3.33 -9.39
CA SER A 44 1.75 2.45 -9.33
C SER A 44 2.11 1.02 -9.71
N PHE A 45 1.38 0.06 -9.14
CA PHE A 45 1.56 -1.36 -9.44
C PHE A 45 0.22 -2.10 -9.56
N LEU A 46 0.28 -3.20 -10.30
CA LEU A 46 -0.72 -4.27 -10.30
C LEU A 46 0.01 -5.56 -9.95
N LEU A 47 -0.40 -6.22 -8.88
CA LEU A 47 0.10 -7.54 -8.49
C LEU A 47 -1.01 -8.56 -8.70
N GLU A 48 -0.71 -9.57 -9.52
CA GLU A 48 -1.57 -10.72 -9.76
C GLU A 48 -0.78 -11.99 -9.44
N SER A 49 -1.47 -12.99 -8.91
CA SER A 49 -0.87 -14.29 -8.61
C SER A 49 -1.44 -15.35 -9.54
N ILE A 50 -0.58 -16.28 -9.94
CA ILE A 50 -0.93 -17.43 -10.79
C ILE A 50 -0.68 -18.68 -9.97
N GLU A 51 -1.73 -19.45 -9.71
CA GLU A 51 -1.64 -20.77 -9.07
C GLU A 51 -1.52 -21.86 -10.14
N GLY A 52 -0.47 -22.68 -10.06
CA GLY A 52 -0.32 -23.87 -10.92
C GLY A 52 -0.19 -23.60 -12.41
N GLY A 53 0.18 -22.38 -12.82
CA GLY A 53 0.41 -21.99 -14.21
C GLY A 53 -0.84 -21.65 -15.03
N GLU A 54 -2.02 -22.11 -14.62
CA GLU A 54 -3.26 -21.98 -15.41
C GLU A 54 -4.42 -21.30 -14.69
N LYS A 55 -4.41 -21.19 -13.36
CA LYS A 55 -5.49 -20.53 -12.61
C LYS A 55 -5.01 -19.21 -12.02
N LEU A 56 -5.71 -18.13 -12.35
CA LEU A 56 -5.56 -16.86 -11.64
C LEU A 56 -6.00 -17.03 -10.18
N ALA A 57 -5.21 -16.46 -9.28
CA ALA A 57 -5.56 -16.40 -7.87
C ALA A 57 -6.83 -15.56 -7.65
N ARG A 58 -7.47 -15.74 -6.50
CA ARG A 58 -8.74 -15.07 -6.16
C ARG A 58 -8.62 -13.54 -6.04
N TYR A 59 -7.42 -13.02 -5.78
CA TYR A 59 -7.19 -11.62 -5.50
C TYR A 59 -6.08 -11.03 -6.38
N SER A 60 -6.33 -9.82 -6.87
CA SER A 60 -5.33 -8.94 -7.49
C SER A 60 -5.24 -7.66 -6.65
N PHE A 61 -4.05 -7.07 -6.56
CA PHE A 61 -3.81 -5.85 -5.77
C PHE A 61 -3.38 -4.71 -6.69
N VAL A 62 -4.09 -3.57 -6.59
CA VAL A 62 -3.75 -2.33 -7.28
C VAL A 62 -3.29 -1.31 -6.24
N GLY A 63 -2.07 -0.80 -6.39
CA GLY A 63 -1.51 0.27 -5.57
C GLY A 63 -1.13 1.49 -6.42
N PHE A 64 -1.38 2.69 -5.91
CA PHE A 64 -1.05 3.95 -6.58
C PHE A 64 -0.98 5.10 -5.55
N ASP A 65 -0.36 6.22 -5.95
CA ASP A 65 -0.17 7.42 -5.11
C ASP A 65 0.37 7.12 -3.70
N PRO A 66 1.55 6.48 -3.58
CA PRO A 66 2.15 6.22 -2.27
C PRO A 66 2.44 7.54 -1.53
N PHE A 67 2.17 7.57 -0.23
CA PHE A 67 2.51 8.73 0.61
C PHE A 67 4.01 8.83 0.91
N LEU A 68 4.72 7.71 0.83
CA LEU A 68 6.15 7.55 1.07
C LEU A 68 6.70 6.48 0.12
N ILE A 69 7.82 6.78 -0.54
CA ILE A 69 8.62 5.82 -1.30
C ILE A 69 9.95 5.65 -0.58
N VAL A 70 10.38 4.41 -0.42
CA VAL A 70 11.67 4.03 0.18
C VAL A 70 12.47 3.29 -0.87
N GLU A 71 13.63 3.83 -1.23
CA GLU A 71 14.57 3.21 -2.19
C GLU A 71 15.86 2.87 -1.45
N GLY A 72 16.29 1.61 -1.51
CA GLY A 72 17.52 1.14 -0.88
C GLY A 72 18.57 0.75 -1.91
N PHE A 73 19.82 1.16 -1.70
CA PHE A 73 20.95 0.71 -2.52
C PHE A 73 22.26 0.71 -1.72
N LYS A 74 22.81 -0.47 -1.44
CA LYS A 74 23.95 -0.65 -0.51
C LYS A 74 23.62 0.01 0.84
N GLU A 75 24.56 0.67 1.50
CA GLU A 75 24.42 1.37 2.78
C GLU A 75 23.68 2.72 2.69
N LYS A 76 22.69 2.83 1.78
CA LYS A 76 21.95 4.06 1.54
C LYS A 76 20.47 3.82 1.37
N VAL A 77 19.69 4.67 2.01
CA VAL A 77 18.24 4.75 1.90
C VAL A 77 17.82 6.14 1.43
N ILE A 78 16.96 6.20 0.42
CA ILE A 78 16.34 7.43 -0.07
C ILE A 78 14.84 7.39 0.26
N LEU A 79 14.39 8.39 1.01
CA LEU A 79 12.98 8.60 1.34
C LEU A 79 12.40 9.71 0.47
N LYS A 80 11.31 9.42 -0.26
CA LYS A 80 10.56 10.41 -1.03
C LYS A 80 9.17 10.57 -0.44
N LYS A 81 8.87 11.75 0.11
CA LYS A 81 7.56 12.10 0.69
C LYS A 81 7.01 13.33 -0.01
N GLY A 82 6.13 13.11 -0.99
CA GLY A 82 5.66 14.18 -1.87
C GLY A 82 6.83 14.79 -2.66
N LYS A 83 7.13 16.07 -2.42
CA LYS A 83 8.28 16.76 -3.04
C LYS A 83 9.56 16.68 -2.21
N ALA A 84 9.48 16.24 -0.96
CA ALA A 84 10.64 16.13 -0.09
C ALA A 84 11.41 14.84 -0.41
N VAL A 85 12.73 14.96 -0.52
CA VAL A 85 13.66 13.84 -0.69
C VAL A 85 14.70 13.93 0.41
N GLN A 86 14.94 12.81 1.09
CA GLN A 86 15.95 12.68 2.14
C GLN A 86 16.81 11.45 1.85
N GLU A 87 18.12 11.61 2.02
CA GLU A 87 19.09 10.51 1.97
C GLU A 87 19.56 10.21 3.39
N ILE A 88 19.70 8.93 3.71
CA ILE A 88 20.12 8.42 5.01
C ILE A 88 21.17 7.34 4.74
N ASP A 89 22.33 7.46 5.40
CA ASP A 89 23.32 6.39 5.44
C ASP A 89 22.84 5.33 6.44
N ALA A 90 22.36 4.20 5.91
CA ALA A 90 21.80 3.08 6.67
C ALA A 90 21.69 1.84 5.78
N ASP A 91 21.76 0.65 6.39
CA ASP A 91 21.38 -0.60 5.72
C ASP A 91 19.85 -0.59 5.43
N PRO A 92 19.42 -0.86 4.17
CA PRO A 92 18.01 -0.83 3.80
C PRO A 92 17.13 -1.84 4.54
N ASP A 93 17.65 -3.04 4.82
CA ASP A 93 16.86 -4.09 5.47
C ASP A 93 16.65 -3.76 6.95
N GLU A 94 17.68 -3.27 7.64
CA GLU A 94 17.58 -2.76 9.01
C GLU A 94 16.65 -1.56 9.09
N PHE A 95 16.80 -0.59 8.17
CA PHE A 95 15.93 0.57 8.10
C PHE A 95 14.46 0.18 7.91
N LEU A 96 14.16 -0.74 6.99
CA LEU A 96 12.79 -1.20 6.76
C LEU A 96 12.22 -1.90 8.00
N LYS A 97 13.00 -2.76 8.68
CA LYS A 97 12.56 -3.42 9.92
C LYS A 97 12.22 -2.41 11.01
N GLU A 98 13.09 -1.42 11.21
CA GLU A 98 12.85 -0.35 12.19
C GLU A 98 11.62 0.46 11.80
N MET A 99 11.52 0.90 10.53
CA MET A 99 10.40 1.66 10.01
C MET A 99 9.07 0.92 10.23
N PHE A 100 9.01 -0.38 9.92
CA PHE A 100 7.79 -1.16 10.11
C PHE A 100 7.43 -1.38 11.58
N SER A 101 8.41 -1.37 12.50
CA SER A 101 8.15 -1.50 13.94
C SER A 101 7.30 -0.35 14.50
N PHE A 102 7.33 0.82 13.86
CA PHE A 102 6.50 1.96 14.24
C PHE A 102 5.03 1.78 13.85
N TYR A 103 4.72 0.99 12.81
CA TYR A 103 3.34 0.78 12.36
C TYR A 103 2.65 -0.27 13.21
N LYS A 104 1.51 0.11 13.78
CA LYS A 104 0.61 -0.69 14.61
C LYS A 104 -0.76 -0.70 13.92
N PRO A 105 -1.01 -1.65 13.01
CA PRO A 105 -2.26 -1.72 12.27
C PRO A 105 -3.45 -1.99 13.19
N VAL A 106 -4.55 -1.30 12.91
CA VAL A 106 -5.86 -1.59 13.51
C VAL A 106 -6.54 -2.64 12.64
N PHE A 107 -6.82 -3.80 13.22
CA PHE A 107 -7.60 -4.84 12.57
C PHE A 107 -9.08 -4.46 12.59
N VAL A 108 -9.69 -4.52 11.41
CA VAL A 108 -11.10 -4.26 11.17
C VAL A 108 -11.66 -5.42 10.35
N GLU A 109 -12.89 -5.82 10.65
CA GLU A 109 -13.62 -6.89 9.95
C GLU A 109 -14.63 -6.32 8.94
#